data_AF-A0A5A7P551-F1
#
_entry.id   AF-A0A5A7P551-F1
#
_cell.length_a   1.000
_cell.length_b   1.000
_cell.length_c   1.000
_cell.angle_alpha   90.00
_cell.angle_beta   90.00
_cell.angle_gamma   90.00
#
_symmetry.space_group_name_H-M   'P 1'
#
loop_
_entity.id
_entity.type
_entity.pdbx_description
1 polymer ?
#
loop_
_entity_poly.entity_id
_entity_poly.type
_entity_poly.pdbx_seq_one_letter_code
_entity_poly.pdbx_strand_id
1 'polypeptide(L)'
;MALKLNFRSPKCPSFALTSRRSTKFMMTSTLGSGSKKLETPPHKFHVKITHSMPPHKIEIFKSLENWAEKNVLVHLKPVEKCWQPQDFLPDPTSESFHDEVRELRERAKEIPDDYFVVLVGDMITEEALPSYQTMLNSWDGVRDETGASRASWAIWNRAWTAEENRHGDLLNKYLYLCGRVDMRQIEKTIQYLIGSGTDVGMENNPYLGFIYTSFQERATFISHGNTARLARAHGDLHLAHICGTIASDEKRHEAAYTKVVEKLFEVDPDATVLAFADMMRKKIVMPAHLMHDGRDEKLFDHYSAVAQRLGVYTARDYADILEHLVGRWKVGSLTGLSGKGRIAQDYVCGLGGRIRRLEEWAQVKATKGPRVRFSWIYDREVQL
;
A
#
# COMPACT_ATOMS: atom_id res chain seq x y z
N MET A 1 67.75 25.89 14.28
CA MET A 1 69.01 25.98 13.51
C MET A 1 69.31 24.59 12.96
N ALA A 2 69.42 24.45 11.62
CA ALA A 2 70.15 23.42 10.83
C ALA A 2 70.02 21.91 11.23
N LEU A 3 69.73 20.94 10.36
CA LEU A 3 70.22 20.73 8.99
C LEU A 3 69.31 19.77 8.17
N LYS A 4 69.45 19.94 6.84
CA LYS A 4 68.81 19.30 5.68
C LYS A 4 69.02 17.79 5.57
N LEU A 5 68.11 17.12 4.84
CA LEU A 5 68.46 16.28 3.67
C LEU A 5 67.30 16.26 2.67
N ASN A 6 67.65 16.55 1.40
CA ASN A 6 66.79 16.64 0.21
C ASN A 6 66.58 15.28 -0.43
N PHE A 7 65.46 15.08 -1.15
CA PHE A 7 65.51 14.44 -2.48
C PHE A 7 64.41 15.00 -3.41
N ARG A 8 64.82 15.26 -4.67
CA ARG A 8 64.09 15.92 -5.75
C ARG A 8 63.38 14.93 -6.68
N SER A 9 62.27 15.37 -7.24
CA SER A 9 61.53 14.84 -8.40
C SER A 9 62.27 15.00 -9.75
N PRO A 10 61.90 14.25 -10.79
CA PRO A 10 62.01 14.70 -12.18
C PRO A 10 60.65 15.04 -12.81
N LYS A 11 60.61 16.18 -13.52
CA LYS A 11 59.56 16.63 -14.46
C LYS A 11 59.91 16.22 -15.89
N CYS A 12 58.91 16.13 -16.78
CA CYS A 12 58.84 16.69 -18.16
C CYS A 12 57.73 16.00 -19.00
N PRO A 13 57.32 16.52 -20.18
CA PRO A 13 56.75 17.84 -20.47
C PRO A 13 55.45 17.76 -21.34
N SER A 14 54.77 18.88 -21.54
CA SER A 14 53.58 19.03 -22.39
C SER A 14 53.90 19.07 -23.89
N PHE A 15 53.03 18.48 -24.72
CA PHE A 15 52.89 18.83 -26.14
C PHE A 15 51.41 18.91 -26.54
N ALA A 16 51.07 20.00 -27.23
CA ALA A 16 49.77 20.26 -27.84
C ALA A 16 49.61 19.48 -29.14
N LEU A 17 48.39 19.04 -29.47
CA LEU A 17 48.04 18.52 -30.79
C LEU A 17 46.59 18.84 -31.16
N THR A 18 46.42 19.08 -32.44
CA THR A 18 45.38 19.83 -33.14
C THR A 18 44.21 18.96 -33.61
N SER A 19 43.10 19.65 -33.85
CA SER A 19 41.85 19.20 -34.51
C SER A 19 42.06 18.26 -35.71
N ARG A 20 41.35 17.12 -35.72
CA ARG A 20 40.91 16.43 -36.94
C ARG A 20 39.59 15.68 -36.74
N ARG A 21 38.74 15.80 -37.77
CA ARG A 21 37.37 15.29 -37.94
C ARG A 21 37.22 13.81 -37.57
N SER A 22 36.18 13.48 -36.80
CA SER A 22 35.71 12.11 -36.57
C SER A 22 34.72 11.70 -37.66
N THR A 23 35.00 10.55 -38.28
CA THR A 23 34.23 9.92 -39.35
C THR A 23 32.99 9.24 -38.77
N LYS A 24 31.81 9.58 -39.32
CA LYS A 24 30.54 8.91 -39.02
C LYS A 24 30.62 7.42 -39.41
N PHE A 25 30.42 6.53 -38.45
CA PHE A 25 29.97 5.16 -38.71
C PHE A 25 28.46 5.11 -38.55
N MET A 26 27.77 4.72 -39.62
CA MET A 26 26.33 4.55 -39.69
C MET A 26 26.06 3.05 -39.70
N MET A 27 25.55 2.52 -38.59
CA MET A 27 25.01 1.15 -38.54
C MET A 27 23.51 1.23 -38.84
N THR A 28 23.15 0.76 -40.03
CA THR A 28 21.75 0.51 -40.44
C THR A 28 21.26 -0.77 -39.77
N SER A 29 20.33 -0.68 -38.82
CA SER A 29 19.48 -1.82 -38.44
C SER A 29 18.15 -1.73 -39.17
N THR A 30 17.90 -2.71 -40.03
CA THR A 30 16.63 -2.95 -40.70
C THR A 30 15.54 -3.25 -39.66
N LEU A 31 14.44 -2.50 -39.76
CA LEU A 31 13.19 -2.71 -39.05
C LEU A 31 12.58 -4.09 -39.38
N GLY A 32 12.38 -4.91 -38.36
CA GLY A 32 11.26 -5.84 -38.28
C GLY A 32 10.22 -5.22 -37.34
N SER A 33 9.23 -4.52 -37.90
CA SER A 33 8.17 -3.86 -37.13
C SER A 33 7.19 -4.90 -36.58
N GLY A 34 7.43 -5.34 -35.36
CA GLY A 34 6.51 -6.15 -34.56
C GLY A 34 6.40 -5.61 -33.13
N SER A 35 6.38 -4.28 -32.96
CA SER A 35 6.09 -3.69 -31.65
C SER A 35 4.60 -3.85 -31.38
N LYS A 36 4.22 -4.88 -30.62
CA LYS A 36 2.99 -4.84 -29.86
C LYS A 36 3.11 -3.62 -28.94
N LYS A 37 2.33 -2.58 -29.21
CA LYS A 37 2.12 -1.48 -28.26
C LYS A 37 1.83 -2.12 -26.90
N LEU A 38 2.59 -1.72 -25.89
CA LEU A 38 2.27 -2.03 -24.50
C LEU A 38 0.91 -1.35 -24.25
N GLU A 39 -0.18 -2.09 -24.38
CA GLU A 39 -1.52 -1.59 -24.09
C GLU A 39 -1.62 -1.44 -22.57
N THR A 40 -1.36 -0.24 -22.08
CA THR A 40 -1.77 0.14 -20.73
C THR A 40 -3.30 0.16 -20.70
N PRO A 41 -3.94 -0.42 -19.66
CA PRO A 41 -5.39 -0.39 -19.53
C PRO A 41 -5.92 1.05 -19.59
N PRO A 42 -7.12 1.28 -20.16
CA PRO A 42 -7.64 2.62 -20.39
C PRO A 42 -7.93 3.35 -19.05
N HIS A 43 -7.08 4.31 -18.70
CA HIS A 43 -7.30 5.21 -17.58
C HIS A 43 -8.52 6.10 -17.81
N LYS A 44 -9.47 6.14 -16.85
CA LYS A 44 -10.47 7.21 -16.79
C LYS A 44 -9.75 8.50 -16.38
N PHE A 45 -9.56 9.41 -17.34
CA PHE A 45 -8.93 10.72 -17.16
C PHE A 45 -9.67 11.56 -16.11
N HIS A 46 -9.23 11.49 -14.84
CA HIS A 46 -9.43 12.59 -13.91
C HIS A 46 -8.39 13.66 -14.24
N VAL A 47 -8.77 14.93 -14.18
CA VAL A 47 -7.80 16.02 -14.29
C VAL A 47 -6.78 15.85 -13.17
N LYS A 48 -5.51 15.62 -13.54
CA LYS A 48 -4.47 15.31 -12.57
C LYS A 48 -4.10 16.59 -11.80
N ILE A 49 -4.59 16.69 -10.56
CA ILE A 49 -4.23 17.77 -9.63
C ILE A 49 -2.98 17.31 -8.87
N THR A 50 -1.96 18.15 -8.85
CA THR A 50 -0.72 17.93 -8.09
C THR A 50 -0.40 19.16 -7.26
N HIS A 51 0.28 18.95 -6.13
CA HIS A 51 0.72 19.99 -5.21
C HIS A 51 -0.42 20.93 -4.77
N SER A 52 -1.53 20.34 -4.30
CA SER A 52 -2.70 21.13 -3.86
C SER A 52 -2.52 21.79 -2.50
N MET A 53 -1.52 21.35 -1.72
CA MET A 53 -1.17 22.00 -0.46
C MET A 53 -0.46 23.34 -0.73
N PRO A 54 -0.89 24.45 -0.09
CA PRO A 54 -0.16 25.71 -0.18
C PRO A 54 1.32 25.56 0.25
N PRO A 55 2.31 26.07 -0.53
CA PRO A 55 3.72 25.81 -0.27
C PRO A 55 4.21 26.21 1.14
N HIS A 56 3.65 27.27 1.73
CA HIS A 56 4.01 27.70 3.08
C HIS A 56 3.66 26.66 4.17
N LYS A 57 2.72 25.73 3.91
CA LYS A 57 2.38 24.66 4.86
C LYS A 57 3.43 23.54 4.92
N ILE A 58 4.40 23.50 4.00
CA ILE A 58 5.58 22.62 4.11
C ILE A 58 6.31 22.88 5.44
N GLU A 59 6.35 24.14 5.89
CA GLU A 59 7.00 24.51 7.16
C GLU A 59 6.34 23.86 8.39
N ILE A 60 5.06 23.48 8.31
CA ILE A 60 4.38 22.74 9.38
C ILE A 60 5.07 21.39 9.58
N PHE A 61 5.25 20.61 8.51
CA PHE A 61 5.89 19.29 8.58
C PHE A 61 7.37 19.37 8.98
N LYS A 62 8.09 20.39 8.51
CA LYS A 62 9.47 20.66 8.97
C LYS A 62 9.53 20.98 10.47
N SER A 63 8.59 21.77 10.97
CA SER A 63 8.52 22.11 12.41
C SER A 63 8.16 20.89 13.28
N LEU A 64 7.51 19.89 12.70
CA LEU A 64 7.07 18.67 13.38
C LEU A 64 8.12 17.53 13.33
N GLU A 65 9.31 17.71 12.76
CA GLU A 65 10.35 16.67 12.67
C GLU A 65 10.70 16.02 14.02
N ASN A 66 10.99 16.84 15.04
CA ASN A 66 11.30 16.35 16.40
C ASN A 66 10.07 15.75 17.08
N TRP A 67 8.87 16.21 16.71
CA TRP A 67 7.63 15.63 17.23
C TRP A 67 7.43 14.24 16.64
N ALA A 68 7.64 14.08 15.32
CA ALA A 68 7.52 12.80 14.62
C ALA A 68 8.52 11.78 15.14
N GLU A 69 9.77 12.19 15.40
CA GLU A 69 10.78 11.33 16.03
C GLU A 69 10.26 10.71 17.35
N LYS A 70 9.66 11.54 18.21
CA LYS A 70 9.24 11.14 19.56
C LYS A 70 7.86 10.49 19.62
N ASN A 71 7.03 10.67 18.59
CA ASN A 71 5.61 10.30 18.64
C ASN A 71 5.18 9.35 17.54
N VAL A 72 5.88 9.30 16.42
CA VAL A 72 5.57 8.48 15.24
C VAL A 72 6.57 7.33 15.13
N LEU A 73 7.88 7.62 15.16
CA LEU A 73 8.91 6.58 14.99
C LEU A 73 8.89 5.52 16.12
N VAL A 74 8.35 5.87 17.29
CA VAL A 74 8.18 4.95 18.42
C VAL A 74 7.21 3.79 18.13
N HIS A 75 6.40 3.89 17.07
CA HIS A 75 5.49 2.83 16.64
C HIS A 75 6.17 1.77 15.75
N LEU A 76 7.38 2.07 15.25
CA LEU A 76 8.19 1.11 14.51
C LEU A 76 8.78 0.08 15.48
N LYS A 77 8.79 -1.19 15.08
CA LYS A 77 9.49 -2.22 15.82
C LYS A 77 10.96 -2.23 15.39
N PRO A 78 11.92 -2.29 16.34
CA PRO A 78 13.31 -2.55 15.97
C PRO A 78 13.42 -3.87 15.21
N VAL A 79 14.24 -3.91 14.16
CA VAL A 79 14.38 -5.09 13.27
C VAL A 79 14.66 -6.38 14.05
N GLU A 80 15.55 -6.33 15.05
CA GLU A 80 15.89 -7.46 15.93
C GLU A 80 14.72 -7.98 16.79
N LYS A 81 13.60 -7.28 16.82
CA LYS A 81 12.36 -7.65 17.51
C LYS A 81 11.18 -7.85 16.55
N CYS A 82 11.42 -7.72 15.25
CA CYS A 82 10.43 -8.00 14.22
C CYS A 82 10.37 -9.50 13.97
N TRP A 83 9.17 -9.99 13.72
CA TRP A 83 8.99 -11.30 13.10
C TRP A 83 9.55 -11.26 11.67
N GLN A 84 9.97 -12.40 11.14
CA GLN A 84 10.38 -12.57 9.75
C GLN A 84 9.51 -13.63 9.06
N PRO A 85 9.33 -13.58 7.74
CA PRO A 85 8.52 -14.57 7.02
C PRO A 85 8.91 -16.02 7.34
N GLN A 86 10.19 -16.29 7.55
CA GLN A 86 10.69 -17.63 7.87
C GLN A 86 10.16 -18.19 9.21
N ASP A 87 9.76 -17.33 10.16
CA ASP A 87 9.16 -17.75 11.44
C ASP A 87 7.83 -18.50 11.23
N PHE A 88 7.21 -18.34 10.05
CA PHE A 88 5.91 -18.91 9.70
C PHE A 88 5.96 -19.78 8.46
N LEU A 89 7.13 -20.12 7.93
CA LEU A 89 7.25 -20.95 6.74
C LEU A 89 8.03 -22.22 7.08
N PRO A 90 7.78 -23.33 6.37
CA PRO A 90 8.59 -24.53 6.50
C PRO A 90 10.09 -24.20 6.40
N ASP A 91 10.91 -24.73 7.30
CA ASP A 91 12.34 -24.44 7.32
C ASP A 91 13.05 -25.25 6.22
N PRO A 92 13.57 -24.60 5.15
CA PRO A 92 14.21 -25.31 4.04
C PRO A 92 15.52 -26.02 4.43
N THR A 93 16.07 -25.74 5.60
CA THR A 93 17.29 -26.39 6.12
C THR A 93 17.00 -27.56 7.06
N SER A 94 15.74 -27.71 7.50
CA SER A 94 15.34 -28.79 8.39
C SER A 94 15.16 -30.12 7.64
N GLU A 95 15.50 -31.24 8.30
CA GLU A 95 15.19 -32.58 7.79
C GLU A 95 13.67 -32.81 7.63
N SER A 96 12.85 -32.08 8.41
CA SER A 96 11.38 -32.13 8.35
C SER A 96 10.75 -31.24 7.27
N PHE A 97 11.55 -30.50 6.48
CA PHE A 97 11.05 -29.55 5.48
C PHE A 97 9.96 -30.13 4.58
N HIS A 98 10.19 -31.32 4.02
CA HIS A 98 9.25 -31.95 3.10
C HIS A 98 7.94 -32.39 3.78
N ASP A 99 7.99 -32.75 5.06
CA ASP A 99 6.81 -33.11 5.83
C ASP A 99 6.02 -31.86 6.22
N GLU A 100 6.69 -30.78 6.66
CA GLU A 100 6.07 -29.48 6.94
C GLU A 100 5.36 -28.89 5.71
N VAL A 101 5.99 -28.98 4.54
CA VAL A 101 5.36 -28.57 3.26
C VAL A 101 4.14 -29.45 2.95
N ARG A 102 4.22 -30.77 3.18
CA ARG A 102 3.09 -31.68 2.98
C ARG A 102 1.93 -31.31 3.89
N GLU A 103 2.17 -31.09 5.17
CA GLU A 103 1.15 -30.68 6.14
C GLU A 103 0.48 -29.36 5.78
N LEU A 104 1.25 -28.35 5.35
CA LEU A 104 0.71 -27.08 4.86
C LEU A 104 -0.25 -27.33 3.69
N ARG A 105 0.14 -28.17 2.73
CA ARG A 105 -0.70 -28.49 1.57
C ARG A 105 -1.94 -29.29 1.93
N GLU A 106 -1.87 -30.19 2.91
CA GLU A 106 -3.05 -30.90 3.40
C GLU A 106 -4.05 -29.95 4.06
N ARG A 107 -3.61 -29.04 4.94
CA ARG A 107 -4.50 -28.02 5.52
C ARG A 107 -5.12 -27.12 4.45
N ALA A 108 -4.33 -26.72 3.46
CA ALA A 108 -4.80 -25.87 2.36
C ALA A 108 -5.89 -26.51 1.47
N LYS A 109 -6.06 -27.84 1.48
CA LYS A 109 -7.16 -28.51 0.75
C LYS A 109 -8.53 -28.27 1.39
N GLU A 110 -8.57 -28.04 2.71
CA GLU A 110 -9.80 -27.81 3.47
C GLU A 110 -10.31 -26.36 3.36
N ILE A 111 -9.49 -25.48 2.76
CA ILE A 111 -9.81 -24.06 2.57
C ILE A 111 -10.45 -23.87 1.18
N PRO A 112 -11.63 -23.24 1.08
CA PRO A 112 -12.36 -23.10 -0.19
C PRO A 112 -11.68 -22.11 -1.14
N ASP A 113 -11.95 -22.27 -2.44
CA ASP A 113 -11.42 -21.37 -3.48
C ASP A 113 -11.86 -19.91 -3.28
N ASP A 114 -13.05 -19.69 -2.75
CA ASP A 114 -13.58 -18.36 -2.39
C ASP A 114 -12.60 -17.61 -1.46
N TYR A 115 -12.05 -18.31 -0.47
CA TYR A 115 -11.07 -17.74 0.46
C TYR A 115 -9.76 -17.43 -0.25
N PHE A 116 -9.27 -18.35 -1.12
CA PHE A 116 -8.03 -18.13 -1.86
C PHE A 116 -8.13 -16.96 -2.85
N VAL A 117 -9.29 -16.70 -3.45
CA VAL A 117 -9.47 -15.50 -4.29
C VAL A 117 -9.23 -14.23 -3.47
N VAL A 118 -9.72 -14.19 -2.24
CA VAL A 118 -9.52 -13.02 -1.36
C VAL A 118 -8.08 -12.92 -0.88
N LEU A 119 -7.51 -14.02 -0.36
CA LEU A 119 -6.13 -14.02 0.12
C LEU A 119 -5.12 -13.67 -0.98
N VAL A 120 -5.39 -14.08 -2.23
CA VAL A 120 -4.58 -13.68 -3.39
C VAL A 120 -4.73 -12.19 -3.67
N GLY A 121 -5.94 -11.62 -3.61
CA GLY A 121 -6.14 -10.18 -3.79
C GLY A 121 -5.44 -9.34 -2.71
N ASP A 122 -5.47 -9.79 -1.45
CA ASP A 122 -4.71 -9.20 -0.36
C ASP A 122 -3.20 -9.25 -0.67
N MET A 123 -2.67 -10.44 -1.01
CA MET A 123 -1.25 -10.62 -1.33
C MET A 123 -0.78 -9.79 -2.53
N ILE A 124 -1.57 -9.71 -3.61
CA ILE A 124 -1.25 -8.88 -4.79
C ILE A 124 -1.17 -7.41 -4.39
N THR A 125 -2.04 -6.99 -3.47
CA THR A 125 -2.02 -5.63 -2.93
C THR A 125 -0.73 -5.41 -2.14
N GLU A 126 -0.29 -6.33 -1.29
CA GLU A 126 0.99 -6.21 -0.57
C GLU A 126 2.20 -6.13 -1.52
N GLU A 127 2.22 -6.95 -2.56
CA GLU A 127 3.35 -7.01 -3.52
C GLU A 127 3.50 -5.74 -4.36
N ALA A 128 2.48 -4.88 -4.43
CA ALA A 128 2.56 -3.59 -5.11
C ALA A 128 3.24 -2.48 -4.27
N LEU A 129 3.89 -2.84 -3.17
CA LEU A 129 4.63 -1.98 -2.25
C LEU A 129 5.50 -0.88 -2.89
N PRO A 130 6.23 -1.08 -4.00
CA PRO A 130 6.98 0.00 -4.65
C PRO A 130 6.11 1.21 -5.02
N SER A 131 4.85 0.99 -5.36
CA SER A 131 3.87 2.06 -5.64
C SER A 131 3.55 2.86 -4.39
N TYR A 132 3.44 2.20 -3.24
CA TYR A 132 3.05 2.84 -1.98
C TYR A 132 4.20 3.67 -1.40
N GLN A 133 5.43 3.15 -1.46
CA GLN A 133 6.60 3.96 -1.09
C GLN A 133 6.76 5.16 -2.04
N THR A 134 6.53 4.99 -3.35
CA THR A 134 6.55 6.09 -4.32
C THR A 134 5.50 7.15 -3.98
N MET A 135 4.30 6.71 -3.59
CA MET A 135 3.22 7.59 -3.15
C MET A 135 3.63 8.40 -1.90
N LEU A 136 4.16 7.77 -0.85
CA LEU A 136 4.66 8.47 0.35
C LEU A 136 5.76 9.50 -0.02
N ASN A 137 6.67 9.11 -0.92
CA ASN A 137 7.75 9.98 -1.40
C ASN A 137 7.29 11.04 -2.43
N SER A 138 6.01 11.06 -2.79
CA SER A 138 5.44 12.14 -3.60
C SER A 138 4.90 13.30 -2.78
N TRP A 139 4.76 13.14 -1.46
CA TRP A 139 4.10 14.12 -0.59
C TRP A 139 5.02 15.27 -0.17
N ASP A 140 4.51 16.49 -0.31
CA ASP A 140 5.25 17.71 -0.06
C ASP A 140 5.61 17.87 1.43
N GLY A 141 6.88 18.06 1.73
CA GLY A 141 7.36 18.27 3.10
C GLY A 141 7.64 17.02 3.92
N VAL A 142 7.30 15.82 3.42
CA VAL A 142 7.55 14.54 4.12
C VAL A 142 8.27 13.48 3.27
N ARG A 143 8.50 13.74 1.98
CA ARG A 143 9.23 12.84 1.08
C ARG A 143 10.71 12.67 1.44
N ASP A 144 11.27 11.53 1.03
CA ASP A 144 12.72 11.31 1.09
C ASP A 144 13.44 11.93 -0.12
N GLU A 145 14.17 13.03 0.10
CA GLU A 145 14.87 13.77 -0.95
C GLU A 145 16.11 13.04 -1.52
N THR A 146 16.69 12.08 -0.78
CA THR A 146 17.97 11.47 -1.16
C THR A 146 17.95 9.95 -1.22
N GLY A 147 16.83 9.33 -0.83
CA GLY A 147 16.73 7.89 -0.60
C GLY A 147 17.39 7.42 0.71
N ALA A 148 18.01 8.35 1.45
CA ALA A 148 18.64 8.10 2.74
C ALA A 148 18.57 9.34 3.65
N SER A 149 17.56 10.21 3.47
CA SER A 149 17.40 11.40 4.29
C SER A 149 17.26 11.04 5.77
N ARG A 150 17.86 11.87 6.63
CA ARG A 150 17.80 11.72 8.09
C ARG A 150 16.57 12.35 8.72
N ALA A 151 15.70 12.97 7.91
CA ALA A 151 14.41 13.47 8.37
C ALA A 151 13.56 12.34 8.96
N SER A 152 12.84 12.61 10.04
CA SER A 152 11.98 11.63 10.72
C SER A 152 10.93 11.07 9.77
N TRP A 153 10.35 11.91 8.91
CA TRP A 153 9.38 11.46 7.90
C TRP A 153 10.01 10.48 6.90
N ALA A 154 11.23 10.74 6.44
CA ALA A 154 11.93 9.84 5.53
C ALA A 154 12.33 8.52 6.22
N ILE A 155 12.75 8.58 7.49
CA ILE A 155 13.01 7.40 8.31
C ILE A 155 11.75 6.55 8.45
N TRP A 156 10.59 7.17 8.75
CA TRP A 156 9.30 6.50 8.79
C TRP A 156 9.00 5.82 7.46
N ASN A 157 9.04 6.55 6.33
CA ASN A 157 8.72 5.99 5.01
C ASN A 157 9.55 4.74 4.71
N ARG A 158 10.87 4.79 4.94
CA ARG A 158 11.76 3.65 4.69
C ARG A 158 11.50 2.48 5.66
N ALA A 159 11.33 2.76 6.94
CA ALA A 159 11.13 1.73 7.95
C ALA A 159 9.75 1.07 7.87
N TRP A 160 8.69 1.84 7.63
CA TRP A 160 7.36 1.33 7.29
C TRP A 160 7.46 0.41 6.07
N THR A 161 8.08 0.87 4.96
CA THR A 161 8.26 0.03 3.76
C THR A 161 9.01 -1.27 4.08
N ALA A 162 10.02 -1.23 4.96
CA ALA A 162 10.75 -2.43 5.37
C ALA A 162 9.89 -3.39 6.21
N GLU A 163 8.97 -2.88 7.04
CA GLU A 163 8.00 -3.69 7.76
C GLU A 163 6.98 -4.32 6.79
N GLU A 164 6.42 -3.54 5.86
CA GLU A 164 5.44 -3.96 4.83
C GLU A 164 5.98 -5.05 3.90
N ASN A 165 7.24 -4.97 3.50
CA ASN A 165 7.84 -5.92 2.56
C ASN A 165 7.67 -7.38 3.02
N ARG A 166 7.70 -7.61 4.34
CA ARG A 166 7.54 -8.95 4.93
C ARG A 166 6.14 -9.52 4.73
N HIS A 167 5.11 -8.68 4.56
CA HIS A 167 3.72 -9.12 4.39
C HIS A 167 3.56 -9.82 3.04
N GLY A 168 3.94 -9.15 1.94
CA GLY A 168 3.98 -9.72 0.60
C GLY A 168 4.86 -10.96 0.54
N ASP A 169 6.07 -10.88 1.10
CA ASP A 169 7.03 -12.00 1.13
C ASP A 169 6.46 -13.27 1.77
N LEU A 170 5.73 -13.12 2.88
CA LEU A 170 5.15 -14.23 3.63
C LEU A 170 3.94 -14.82 2.89
N LEU A 171 3.02 -13.97 2.44
CA LEU A 171 1.82 -14.41 1.72
C LEU A 171 2.18 -15.06 0.37
N ASN A 172 3.17 -14.52 -0.35
CA ASN A 172 3.67 -15.09 -1.59
C ASN A 172 4.16 -16.52 -1.40
N LYS A 173 5.09 -16.72 -0.46
CA LYS A 173 5.67 -18.05 -0.20
C LYS A 173 4.62 -19.02 0.32
N TYR A 174 3.68 -18.58 1.15
CA TYR A 174 2.54 -19.39 1.58
C TYR A 174 1.70 -19.85 0.38
N LEU A 175 1.29 -18.93 -0.49
CA LEU A 175 0.46 -19.22 -1.67
C LEU A 175 1.20 -20.11 -2.69
N TYR A 176 2.50 -19.90 -2.87
CA TYR A 176 3.36 -20.76 -3.68
C TYR A 176 3.41 -22.20 -3.15
N LEU A 177 3.63 -22.37 -1.84
CA LEU A 177 3.75 -23.71 -1.22
C LEU A 177 2.40 -24.44 -1.15
N CYS A 178 1.29 -23.73 -0.98
CA CYS A 178 -0.02 -24.35 -0.76
C CYS A 178 -0.53 -25.14 -1.97
N GLY A 179 -0.11 -24.77 -3.18
CA GLY A 179 -0.48 -25.45 -4.43
C GLY A 179 -1.97 -25.33 -4.80
N ARG A 180 -2.67 -24.33 -4.27
CA ARG A 180 -4.10 -24.09 -4.52
C ARG A 180 -4.35 -23.05 -5.63
N VAL A 181 -3.34 -22.27 -5.99
CA VAL A 181 -3.44 -21.09 -6.86
C VAL A 181 -2.43 -21.13 -8.02
N ASP A 182 -2.74 -20.42 -9.11
CA ASP A 182 -1.87 -20.26 -10.28
C ASP A 182 -0.93 -19.06 -10.08
N MET A 183 0.27 -19.35 -9.54
CA MET A 183 1.29 -18.33 -9.29
C MET A 183 1.68 -17.55 -10.54
N ARG A 184 1.67 -18.16 -11.73
CA ARG A 184 2.03 -17.45 -12.97
C ARG A 184 1.02 -16.36 -13.30
N GLN A 185 -0.27 -16.60 -13.07
CA GLN A 185 -1.30 -15.61 -13.28
C GLN A 185 -1.29 -14.52 -12.20
N ILE A 186 -0.94 -14.87 -10.96
CA ILE A 186 -0.74 -13.92 -9.87
C ILE A 186 0.44 -12.99 -10.17
N GLU A 187 1.60 -13.53 -10.53
CA GLU A 187 2.81 -12.77 -10.89
C GLU A 187 2.57 -11.79 -12.04
N LYS A 188 1.84 -12.22 -13.08
CA LYS A 188 1.41 -11.32 -14.16
C LYS A 188 0.52 -10.19 -13.63
N THR A 189 -0.40 -10.50 -12.72
CA THR A 189 -1.30 -9.51 -12.14
C THR A 189 -0.54 -8.46 -11.32
N ILE A 190 0.44 -8.89 -10.52
CA ILE A 190 1.35 -8.02 -9.78
C ILE A 190 2.12 -7.12 -10.76
N GLN A 191 2.66 -7.69 -11.84
CA GLN A 191 3.39 -6.92 -12.84
C GLN A 191 2.52 -5.86 -13.52
N TYR A 192 1.27 -6.19 -13.87
CA TYR A 192 0.31 -5.21 -14.40
C TYR A 192 -0.02 -4.12 -13.37
N LEU A 193 -0.23 -4.49 -12.11
CA LEU A 193 -0.59 -3.54 -11.07
C LEU A 193 0.54 -2.54 -10.79
N ILE A 194 1.77 -3.03 -10.60
CA ILE A 194 2.95 -2.17 -10.42
C ILE A 194 3.16 -1.27 -11.66
N GLY A 195 3.03 -1.82 -12.86
CA GLY A 195 3.15 -1.05 -14.10
C GLY A 195 2.05 0.00 -14.31
N SER A 196 0.87 -0.23 -13.74
CA SER A 196 -0.25 0.72 -13.77
C SER A 196 -0.12 1.80 -12.69
N GLY A 197 0.60 1.50 -11.62
CA GLY A 197 0.71 2.36 -10.44
C GLY A 197 -0.63 2.53 -9.72
N THR A 198 -0.74 3.60 -8.94
CA THR A 198 -1.98 3.94 -8.22
C THR A 198 -2.23 5.44 -8.30
N ASP A 199 -3.48 5.83 -8.57
CA ASP A 199 -3.95 7.22 -8.49
C ASP A 199 -5.16 7.29 -7.56
N VAL A 200 -4.91 7.82 -6.37
CA VAL A 200 -5.87 7.85 -5.25
C VAL A 200 -6.21 9.30 -4.85
N GLY A 201 -5.88 10.28 -5.70
CA GLY A 201 -6.34 11.66 -5.56
C GLY A 201 -5.78 12.44 -4.36
N MET A 202 -4.56 12.11 -3.92
CA MET A 202 -3.88 12.79 -2.78
C MET A 202 -3.11 14.05 -3.17
N GLU A 203 -2.86 14.28 -4.46
CA GLU A 203 -2.38 15.58 -4.96
C GLU A 203 -1.07 16.08 -4.32
N ASN A 204 -0.16 15.16 -3.99
CA ASN A 204 1.10 15.46 -3.27
C ASN A 204 0.91 16.10 -1.89
N ASN A 205 -0.31 16.08 -1.34
CA ASN A 205 -0.67 16.79 -0.12
C ASN A 205 -0.65 15.83 1.08
N PRO A 206 0.25 16.00 2.07
CA PRO A 206 0.33 15.10 3.21
C PRO A 206 -0.93 15.10 4.10
N TYR A 207 -1.75 16.15 4.09
CA TYR A 207 -3.03 16.11 4.82
C TYR A 207 -3.95 15.04 4.21
N LEU A 208 -4.09 15.05 2.88
CA LEU A 208 -4.86 14.04 2.15
C LEU A 208 -4.22 12.66 2.30
N GLY A 209 -2.89 12.60 2.16
CA GLY A 209 -2.09 11.38 2.29
C GLY A 209 -2.25 10.68 3.63
N PHE A 210 -2.04 11.38 4.75
CA PHE A 210 -2.13 10.78 6.09
C PHE A 210 -3.56 10.41 6.49
N ILE A 211 -4.58 11.12 5.99
CA ILE A 211 -5.98 10.70 6.15
C ILE A 211 -6.24 9.40 5.40
N TYR A 212 -5.76 9.30 4.16
CA TYR A 212 -5.90 8.09 3.38
C TYR A 212 -5.18 6.89 4.01
N THR A 213 -3.91 7.04 4.43
CA THR A 213 -3.18 5.92 5.04
C THR A 213 -3.80 5.51 6.37
N SER A 214 -4.25 6.45 7.20
CA SER A 214 -5.01 6.12 8.42
C SER A 214 -6.25 5.26 8.12
N PHE A 215 -6.93 5.52 7.00
CA PHE A 215 -8.08 4.73 6.58
C PHE A 215 -7.66 3.35 6.04
N GLN A 216 -6.64 3.30 5.17
CA GLN A 216 -6.20 2.07 4.53
C GLN A 216 -5.58 1.08 5.51
N GLU A 217 -4.72 1.53 6.42
CA GLU A 217 -4.13 0.65 7.45
C GLU A 217 -5.21 0.00 8.32
N ARG A 218 -6.28 0.74 8.61
CA ARG A 218 -7.42 0.17 9.32
C ARG A 218 -8.20 -0.82 8.45
N ALA A 219 -8.32 -0.56 7.16
CA ALA A 219 -8.97 -1.47 6.21
C ALA A 219 -8.19 -2.78 6.08
N THR A 220 -6.87 -2.75 5.94
CA THR A 220 -6.02 -3.93 5.87
C THR A 220 -5.97 -4.66 7.21
N PHE A 221 -5.93 -3.95 8.35
CA PHE A 221 -6.10 -4.55 9.68
C PHE A 221 -7.40 -5.39 9.78
N ILE A 222 -8.52 -4.86 9.28
CA ILE A 222 -9.80 -5.57 9.25
C ILE A 222 -9.73 -6.74 8.28
N SER A 223 -9.23 -6.56 7.05
CA SER A 223 -9.13 -7.61 6.04
C SER A 223 -8.31 -8.80 6.55
N HIS A 224 -7.07 -8.56 7.00
CA HIS A 224 -6.17 -9.56 7.55
C HIS A 224 -6.70 -10.19 8.83
N GLY A 225 -7.35 -9.41 9.69
CA GLY A 225 -8.02 -9.93 10.89
C GLY A 225 -9.19 -10.87 10.55
N ASN A 226 -9.92 -10.59 9.48
CA ASN A 226 -11.06 -11.39 9.05
C ASN A 226 -10.62 -12.66 8.31
N THR A 227 -9.62 -12.57 7.44
CA THR A 227 -9.00 -13.76 6.83
C THR A 227 -8.36 -14.66 7.88
N ALA A 228 -7.72 -14.11 8.92
CA ALA A 228 -7.24 -14.91 10.05
C ALA A 228 -8.35 -15.71 10.75
N ARG A 229 -9.52 -15.09 10.99
CA ARG A 229 -10.67 -15.76 11.60
C ARG A 229 -11.24 -16.85 10.70
N LEU A 230 -11.31 -16.61 9.40
CA LEU A 230 -11.79 -17.59 8.41
C LEU A 230 -10.81 -18.77 8.29
N ALA A 231 -9.50 -18.52 8.20
CA ALA A 231 -8.48 -19.57 8.20
C ALA A 231 -8.62 -20.50 9.40
N ARG A 232 -8.78 -19.93 10.60
CA ARG A 232 -9.06 -20.70 11.83
C ARG A 232 -10.35 -21.51 11.73
N ALA A 233 -11.42 -20.94 11.17
CA ALA A 233 -12.69 -21.64 11.00
C ALA A 233 -12.59 -22.83 10.02
N HIS A 234 -11.67 -22.76 9.05
CA HIS A 234 -11.33 -23.85 8.14
C HIS A 234 -10.27 -24.82 8.71
N GLY A 235 -9.87 -24.66 9.97
CA GLY A 235 -8.94 -25.57 10.64
C GLY A 235 -7.46 -25.27 10.43
N ASP A 236 -7.11 -24.20 9.70
CA ASP A 236 -5.71 -23.79 9.51
C ASP A 236 -5.31 -22.70 10.52
N LEU A 237 -4.89 -23.16 11.70
CA LEU A 237 -4.37 -22.28 12.75
C LEU A 237 -3.06 -21.58 12.37
N HIS A 238 -2.30 -22.17 11.46
CA HIS A 238 -1.01 -21.63 11.04
C HIS A 238 -1.22 -20.44 10.11
N LEU A 239 -2.09 -20.59 9.10
CA LEU A 239 -2.52 -19.47 8.27
C LEU A 239 -3.22 -18.37 9.08
N ALA A 240 -4.02 -18.75 10.09
CA ALA A 240 -4.61 -17.78 11.00
C ALA A 240 -3.55 -16.95 11.75
N HIS A 241 -2.43 -17.58 12.12
CA HIS A 241 -1.31 -16.89 12.77
C HIS A 241 -0.56 -15.97 11.80
N ILE A 242 -0.37 -16.39 10.55
CA ILE A 242 0.20 -15.55 9.47
C ILE A 242 -0.62 -14.26 9.31
N CYS A 243 -1.91 -14.38 9.01
CA CYS A 243 -2.79 -13.23 8.78
C CYS A 243 -2.92 -12.35 10.04
N GLY A 244 -3.02 -12.97 11.23
CA GLY A 244 -3.10 -12.24 12.49
C GLY A 244 -1.82 -11.47 12.84
N THR A 245 -0.65 -11.98 12.45
CA THR A 245 0.63 -11.30 12.64
C THR A 245 0.75 -10.08 11.73
N ILE A 246 0.37 -10.22 10.46
CA ILE A 246 0.30 -9.09 9.52
C ILE A 246 -0.64 -8.02 10.07
N ALA A 247 -1.88 -8.38 10.44
CA ALA A 247 -2.84 -7.46 11.06
C ALA A 247 -2.28 -6.72 12.30
N SER A 248 -1.36 -7.34 13.06
CA SER A 248 -0.74 -6.71 14.22
C SER A 248 0.23 -5.57 13.85
N ASP A 249 0.82 -5.63 12.66
CA ASP A 249 1.65 -4.57 12.11
C ASP A 249 0.76 -3.42 11.63
N GLU A 250 -0.29 -3.72 10.85
CA GLU A 250 -1.27 -2.74 10.35
C GLU A 250 -1.85 -1.88 11.48
N LYS A 251 -2.16 -2.52 12.62
CA LYS A 251 -2.68 -1.81 13.78
C LYS A 251 -1.68 -0.78 14.36
N ARG A 252 -0.37 -1.07 14.30
CA ARG A 252 0.66 -0.12 14.73
C ARG A 252 0.80 1.03 13.73
N HIS A 253 0.74 0.73 12.44
CA HIS A 253 0.79 1.75 11.40
C HIS A 253 -0.44 2.64 11.42
N GLU A 254 -1.65 2.08 11.60
CA GLU A 254 -2.88 2.82 11.86
C GLU A 254 -2.69 3.78 13.05
N ALA A 255 -2.15 3.28 14.17
CA ALA A 255 -1.93 4.10 15.36
C ALA A 255 -0.94 5.26 15.09
N ALA A 256 0.09 5.04 14.29
CA ALA A 256 1.06 6.06 13.93
C ALA A 256 0.44 7.13 13.02
N TYR A 257 -0.22 6.75 11.93
CA TYR A 257 -0.82 7.69 10.99
C TYR A 257 -1.99 8.46 11.60
N THR A 258 -2.84 7.79 12.39
CA THR A 258 -3.95 8.48 13.08
C THR A 258 -3.44 9.51 14.08
N LYS A 259 -2.27 9.29 14.68
CA LYS A 259 -1.61 10.26 15.57
C LYS A 259 -1.02 11.45 14.82
N VAL A 260 -0.53 11.26 13.60
CA VAL A 260 -0.14 12.38 12.71
C VAL A 260 -1.34 13.26 12.41
N VAL A 261 -2.47 12.68 12.00
CA VAL A 261 -3.68 13.47 11.68
C VAL A 261 -4.26 14.13 12.93
N GLU A 262 -4.23 13.47 14.09
CA GLU A 262 -4.57 14.10 15.38
C GLU A 262 -3.72 15.35 15.63
N LYS A 263 -2.40 15.27 15.41
CA LYS A 263 -1.52 16.43 15.56
C LYS A 263 -1.83 17.53 14.54
N LEU A 264 -2.18 17.16 13.30
CA LEU A 264 -2.61 18.13 12.29
C LEU A 264 -3.91 18.84 12.69
N PHE A 265 -4.86 18.17 13.35
CA PHE A 265 -6.04 18.83 13.92
C PHE A 265 -5.71 19.80 15.05
N GLU A 266 -4.63 19.58 15.82
CA GLU A 266 -4.19 20.54 16.84
C GLU A 266 -3.59 21.81 16.23
N VAL A 267 -2.79 21.68 15.16
CA VAL A 267 -2.00 22.80 14.62
C VAL A 267 -2.70 23.53 13.46
N ASP A 268 -3.60 22.86 12.75
CA ASP A 268 -4.26 23.40 11.56
C ASP A 268 -5.65 22.77 11.33
N PRO A 269 -6.58 22.92 12.30
CA PRO A 269 -7.86 22.21 12.31
C PRO A 269 -8.71 22.46 11.07
N ASP A 270 -8.68 23.68 10.51
CA ASP A 270 -9.50 24.05 9.36
C ASP A 270 -9.02 23.36 8.08
N ALA A 271 -7.71 23.33 7.83
CA ALA A 271 -7.17 22.63 6.65
C ALA A 271 -7.36 21.11 6.78
N THR A 272 -7.17 20.56 7.97
CA THR A 272 -7.29 19.11 8.20
C THR A 272 -8.73 18.63 8.05
N VAL A 273 -9.74 19.37 8.54
CA VAL A 273 -11.15 18.98 8.33
C VAL A 273 -11.57 19.10 6.85
N LEU A 274 -11.05 20.11 6.15
CA LEU A 274 -11.29 20.27 4.71
C LEU A 274 -10.68 19.12 3.91
N ALA A 275 -9.44 18.72 4.24
CA ALA A 275 -8.78 17.57 3.64
C ALA A 275 -9.53 16.26 3.92
N PHE A 276 -10.05 16.08 5.13
CA PHE A 276 -10.83 14.88 5.48
C PHE A 276 -12.13 14.81 4.68
N ALA A 277 -12.87 15.92 4.61
CA ALA A 277 -14.07 15.99 3.79
C ALA A 277 -13.76 15.80 2.30
N ASP A 278 -12.64 16.29 1.80
CA ASP A 278 -12.22 16.11 0.42
C ASP A 278 -11.94 14.64 0.07
N MET A 279 -11.13 13.94 0.88
CA MET A 279 -10.91 12.50 0.71
C MET A 279 -12.20 11.70 0.75
N MET A 280 -13.13 12.07 1.64
CA MET A 280 -14.44 11.43 1.71
C MET A 280 -15.37 11.75 0.52
N ARG A 281 -15.22 12.91 -0.14
CA ARG A 281 -15.97 13.22 -1.37
C ARG A 281 -15.41 12.44 -2.57
N LYS A 282 -14.08 12.32 -2.64
CA LYS A 282 -13.37 11.49 -3.64
C LYS A 282 -13.65 10.00 -3.45
N LYS A 283 -14.04 9.60 -2.24
CA LYS A 283 -14.10 8.23 -1.72
C LYS A 283 -12.68 7.68 -1.54
N ILE A 284 -12.47 6.90 -0.50
CA ILE A 284 -11.20 6.21 -0.31
C ILE A 284 -11.12 5.08 -1.34
N VAL A 285 -10.36 5.33 -2.41
CA VAL A 285 -10.11 4.37 -3.48
C VAL A 285 -9.12 3.32 -2.98
N MET A 286 -9.37 2.03 -3.24
CA MET A 286 -8.43 0.97 -2.86
C MET A 286 -7.15 1.07 -3.70
N PRO A 287 -5.98 0.83 -3.10
CA PRO A 287 -4.69 0.99 -3.79
C PRO A 287 -4.59 0.12 -5.04
N ALA A 288 -5.12 -1.11 -4.97
CA ALA A 288 -5.14 -2.08 -6.07
C ALA A 288 -6.36 -1.98 -7.00
N HIS A 289 -7.07 -0.84 -7.06
CA HIS A 289 -8.26 -0.69 -7.90
C HIS A 289 -8.03 -0.85 -9.41
N LEU A 290 -6.77 -0.80 -9.86
CA LEU A 290 -6.36 -1.04 -11.26
C LEU A 290 -5.88 -2.47 -11.52
N MET A 291 -6.20 -3.41 -10.63
CA MET A 291 -5.79 -4.81 -10.77
C MET A 291 -6.32 -5.44 -12.07
N HIS A 292 -5.44 -6.13 -12.79
CA HIS A 292 -5.75 -6.76 -14.08
C HIS A 292 -4.87 -7.99 -14.33
N ASP A 293 -5.45 -9.12 -14.74
CA ASP A 293 -4.76 -10.40 -14.95
C ASP A 293 -4.39 -10.69 -16.42
N GLY A 294 -4.69 -9.74 -17.31
CA GLY A 294 -4.53 -9.85 -18.75
C GLY A 294 -5.80 -10.27 -19.51
N ARG A 295 -6.93 -10.46 -18.83
CA ARG A 295 -8.19 -10.91 -19.46
C ARG A 295 -9.47 -10.41 -18.80
N ASP A 296 -9.48 -10.18 -17.48
CA ASP A 296 -10.64 -9.66 -16.77
C ASP A 296 -10.49 -8.16 -16.50
N GLU A 297 -11.18 -7.35 -17.29
CA GLU A 297 -11.21 -5.89 -17.14
C GLU A 297 -11.86 -5.41 -15.84
N LYS A 298 -12.62 -6.28 -15.16
CA LYS A 298 -13.35 -5.99 -13.92
C LYS A 298 -12.82 -6.78 -12.74
N LEU A 299 -11.57 -7.24 -12.82
CA LEU A 299 -10.98 -8.12 -11.82
C LEU A 299 -11.06 -7.57 -10.40
N PHE A 300 -10.80 -6.27 -10.21
CA PHE A 300 -10.94 -5.63 -8.90
C PHE A 300 -12.39 -5.66 -8.37
N ASP A 301 -13.38 -5.39 -9.23
CA ASP A 301 -14.79 -5.41 -8.83
C ASP A 301 -15.24 -6.84 -8.47
N HIS A 302 -14.82 -7.83 -9.25
CA HIS A 302 -15.11 -9.25 -8.97
C HIS A 302 -14.44 -9.72 -7.67
N TYR A 303 -13.15 -9.41 -7.48
CA TYR A 303 -12.43 -9.67 -6.22
C TYR A 303 -13.15 -9.02 -5.02
N SER A 304 -13.51 -7.75 -5.15
CA SER A 304 -14.18 -6.99 -4.09
C SER A 304 -15.55 -7.58 -3.74
N ALA A 305 -16.30 -8.10 -4.72
CA ALA A 305 -17.57 -8.78 -4.48
C ALA A 305 -17.38 -10.07 -3.66
N VAL A 306 -16.35 -10.88 -3.96
CA VAL A 306 -16.03 -12.08 -3.19
C VAL A 306 -15.62 -11.72 -1.76
N ALA A 307 -14.77 -10.71 -1.57
CA ALA A 307 -14.37 -10.22 -0.24
C ALA A 307 -15.57 -9.71 0.58
N GLN A 308 -16.47 -8.96 -0.06
CA GLN A 308 -17.72 -8.46 0.53
C GLN A 308 -18.65 -9.60 0.93
N ARG A 309 -18.79 -10.64 0.10
CA ARG A 309 -19.65 -11.79 0.39
C ARG A 309 -19.10 -12.67 1.52
N LEU A 310 -17.77 -12.86 1.56
CA LEU A 310 -17.12 -13.60 2.65
C LEU A 310 -17.06 -12.81 3.96
N GLY A 311 -17.42 -11.53 3.95
CA GLY A 311 -17.32 -10.66 5.12
C GLY A 311 -15.88 -10.36 5.52
N VAL A 312 -14.95 -10.42 4.56
CA VAL A 312 -13.54 -10.06 4.78
C VAL A 312 -13.38 -8.55 4.82
N TYR A 313 -13.94 -7.85 3.84
CA TYR A 313 -14.02 -6.40 3.85
C TYR A 313 -15.31 -5.96 3.16
N THR A 314 -16.11 -5.17 3.85
CA THR A 314 -17.45 -4.81 3.41
C THR A 314 -17.68 -3.30 3.37
N ALA A 315 -18.74 -2.87 2.70
CA ALA A 315 -19.20 -1.49 2.75
C ALA A 315 -19.59 -1.03 4.19
N ARG A 316 -19.91 -1.96 5.10
CA ARG A 316 -20.09 -1.65 6.53
C ARG A 316 -18.78 -1.32 7.20
N ASP A 317 -17.74 -2.10 6.93
CA ASP A 317 -16.40 -1.86 7.46
C ASP A 317 -15.88 -0.49 7.02
N TYR A 318 -16.14 -0.08 5.76
CA TYR A 318 -15.85 1.28 5.30
C TYR A 318 -16.52 2.35 6.18
N ALA A 319 -17.81 2.19 6.49
CA ALA A 319 -18.54 3.13 7.34
C ALA A 319 -18.03 3.08 8.80
N ASP A 320 -17.70 1.90 9.31
CA ASP A 320 -17.11 1.71 10.65
C ASP A 320 -15.75 2.40 10.78
N ILE A 321 -14.90 2.31 9.76
CA ILE A 321 -13.61 3.02 9.72
C ILE A 321 -13.84 4.53 9.75
N LEU A 322 -14.75 5.05 8.93
CA LEU A 322 -15.06 6.48 8.91
C LEU A 322 -15.53 6.98 10.28
N GLU A 323 -16.49 6.30 10.90
CA GLU A 323 -17.01 6.68 12.22
C GLU A 323 -15.94 6.55 13.30
N HIS A 324 -15.11 5.52 13.22
CA HIS A 324 -13.95 5.35 14.10
C HIS A 324 -13.00 6.55 13.99
N LEU A 325 -12.60 6.96 12.78
CA LEU A 325 -11.68 8.08 12.57
C LEU A 325 -12.30 9.42 12.99
N VAL A 326 -13.59 9.65 12.69
CA VAL A 326 -14.34 10.81 13.17
C VAL A 326 -14.33 10.89 14.70
N GLY A 327 -14.54 9.77 15.38
CA GLY A 327 -14.47 9.67 16.85
C GLY A 327 -13.05 9.85 17.38
N ARG A 328 -12.07 9.17 16.77
CA ARG A 328 -10.65 9.19 17.16
C ARG A 328 -10.05 10.59 17.11
N TRP A 329 -10.39 11.38 16.10
CA TRP A 329 -9.96 12.76 15.94
C TRP A 329 -10.93 13.78 16.56
N LYS A 330 -11.99 13.29 17.22
CA LYS A 330 -13.00 14.11 17.90
C LYS A 330 -13.59 15.20 16.99
N VAL A 331 -13.77 14.91 15.70
CA VAL A 331 -14.12 15.89 14.66
C VAL A 331 -15.40 16.65 15.01
N GLY A 332 -16.41 15.98 15.59
CA GLY A 332 -17.67 16.60 16.00
C GLY A 332 -17.55 17.64 17.12
N SER A 333 -16.43 17.68 17.85
CA SER A 333 -16.16 18.62 18.94
C SER A 333 -15.23 19.77 18.56
N LEU A 334 -14.75 19.81 17.31
CA LEU A 334 -13.88 20.89 16.85
C LEU A 334 -14.62 22.23 16.87
N THR A 335 -13.99 23.23 17.47
CA THR A 335 -14.50 24.62 17.55
C THR A 335 -13.54 25.57 16.85
N GLY A 336 -13.99 26.80 16.54
CA GLY A 336 -13.13 27.82 15.92
C GLY A 336 -12.87 27.61 14.42
N LEU A 337 -13.58 26.69 13.78
CA LEU A 337 -13.50 26.45 12.33
C LEU A 337 -14.11 27.60 11.53
N SER A 338 -13.58 27.81 10.33
CA SER A 338 -14.14 28.70 9.31
C SER A 338 -15.54 28.23 8.86
N GLY A 339 -16.25 29.07 8.10
CA GLY A 339 -17.54 28.68 7.53
C GLY A 339 -17.44 27.42 6.64
N LYS A 340 -16.37 27.30 5.85
CA LYS A 340 -16.11 26.11 5.03
C LYS A 340 -15.71 24.91 5.91
N GLY A 341 -14.91 25.13 6.94
CA GLY A 341 -14.52 24.11 7.90
C GLY A 341 -15.72 23.49 8.61
N ARG A 342 -16.71 24.29 9.03
CA ARG A 342 -17.96 23.78 9.64
C ARG A 342 -18.79 22.94 8.66
N ILE A 343 -18.93 23.37 7.41
CA ILE A 343 -19.62 22.58 6.38
C ILE A 343 -18.91 21.24 6.16
N ALA A 344 -17.57 21.24 6.14
CA ALA A 344 -16.78 20.03 6.05
C ALA A 344 -16.99 19.11 7.27
N GLN A 345 -16.94 19.67 8.48
CA GLN A 345 -17.20 18.97 9.74
C GLN A 345 -18.58 18.28 9.74
N ASP A 346 -19.64 19.01 9.43
CA ASP A 346 -21.00 18.46 9.36
C ASP A 346 -21.10 17.33 8.32
N TYR A 347 -20.43 17.50 7.17
CA TYR A 347 -20.38 16.49 6.13
C TYR A 347 -19.72 15.19 6.61
N VAL A 348 -18.50 15.23 7.17
CA VAL A 348 -17.83 14.00 7.61
C VAL A 348 -18.53 13.35 8.81
N CYS A 349 -19.04 14.12 9.76
CA CYS A 349 -19.77 13.58 10.90
C CYS A 349 -21.11 12.91 10.50
N GLY A 350 -21.78 13.40 9.47
CA GLY A 350 -23.04 12.83 8.98
C GLY A 350 -22.89 11.68 7.98
N LEU A 351 -21.69 11.47 7.43
CA LEU A 351 -21.49 10.58 6.28
C LEU A 351 -21.56 9.09 6.64
N GLY A 352 -21.04 8.67 7.80
CA GLY A 352 -21.08 7.25 8.24
C GLY A 352 -22.50 6.67 8.24
N GLY A 353 -23.42 7.35 8.94
CA GLY A 353 -24.83 6.96 8.98
C GLY A 353 -25.53 7.03 7.61
N ARG A 354 -25.06 7.86 6.67
CA ARG A 354 -25.57 7.87 5.29
C ARG A 354 -25.10 6.65 4.51
N ILE A 355 -23.84 6.26 4.64
CA ILE A 355 -23.27 5.08 3.96
C ILE A 355 -23.96 3.81 4.45
N ARG A 356 -24.16 3.64 5.76
CA ARG A 356 -24.86 2.48 6.34
C ARG A 356 -26.26 2.29 5.76
N ARG A 357 -27.06 3.37 5.71
CA ARG A 357 -28.41 3.30 5.12
C ARG A 357 -28.37 2.87 3.66
N LEU A 358 -27.40 3.34 2.88
CA LEU A 358 -27.27 2.92 1.47
C LEU A 358 -26.87 1.44 1.36
N GLU A 359 -26.00 0.96 2.24
CA GLU A 359 -25.56 -0.44 2.29
C GLU A 359 -26.71 -1.37 2.69
N GLU A 360 -27.47 -1.05 3.74
CA GLU A 360 -28.64 -1.81 4.16
C GLU A 360 -29.65 -1.96 3.02
N TRP A 361 -29.90 -0.87 2.28
CA TRP A 361 -30.78 -0.89 1.11
C TRP A 361 -30.23 -1.74 -0.04
N ALA A 362 -28.91 -1.74 -0.24
CA ALA A 362 -28.26 -2.57 -1.26
C ALA A 362 -28.36 -4.06 -0.90
N GLN A 363 -28.16 -4.42 0.38
CA GLN A 363 -28.27 -5.80 0.87
C GLN A 363 -29.69 -6.36 0.75
N VAL A 364 -30.71 -5.57 1.08
CA VAL A 364 -32.13 -5.98 0.92
C VAL A 364 -32.46 -6.33 -0.54
N LYS A 365 -31.79 -5.68 -1.49
CA LYS A 365 -31.97 -5.91 -2.93
C LYS A 365 -30.98 -6.92 -3.51
N ALA A 366 -30.01 -7.40 -2.74
CA ALA A 366 -28.96 -8.27 -3.22
C ALA A 366 -29.53 -9.67 -3.49
N THR A 367 -29.46 -10.09 -4.75
CA THR A 367 -29.63 -11.50 -5.14
C THR A 367 -28.28 -12.21 -5.11
N LYS A 368 -28.26 -13.55 -5.08
CA LYS A 368 -27.02 -14.29 -5.35
C LYS A 368 -26.42 -13.81 -6.67
N GLY A 369 -25.16 -13.40 -6.66
CA GLY A 369 -24.47 -12.93 -7.86
C GLY A 369 -24.32 -14.05 -8.91
N PRO A 370 -23.72 -13.77 -10.07
CA PRO A 370 -23.26 -14.83 -10.97
C PRO A 370 -22.04 -15.55 -10.39
N ARG A 371 -21.76 -16.76 -10.89
CA ARG A 371 -20.45 -17.40 -10.70
C ARG A 371 -19.48 -16.87 -11.76
N VAL A 372 -18.25 -16.55 -11.36
CA VAL A 372 -17.21 -16.01 -12.24
C VAL A 372 -15.91 -16.79 -12.07
N ARG A 373 -15.17 -16.95 -13.18
CA ARG A 373 -13.87 -17.63 -13.22
C ARG A 373 -12.74 -16.68 -12.86
N PHE A 374 -11.86 -17.09 -11.97
CA PHE A 374 -10.65 -16.34 -11.62
C PHE A 374 -9.40 -17.05 -12.14
N SER A 375 -8.47 -16.31 -12.75
CA SER A 375 -7.24 -16.91 -13.29
C SER A 375 -6.34 -17.43 -12.17
N TRP A 376 -6.36 -16.73 -11.04
CA TRP A 376 -5.60 -17.06 -9.85
C TRP A 376 -5.88 -18.44 -9.28
N ILE A 377 -7.02 -19.04 -9.62
CA ILE A 377 -7.42 -20.39 -9.16
C ILE A 377 -7.63 -21.33 -10.35
N TYR A 378 -6.81 -21.21 -11.40
CA TYR A 378 -6.87 -22.08 -12.57
C TYR A 378 -8.25 -22.11 -13.24
N ASP A 379 -8.87 -20.93 -13.41
CA ASP A 379 -10.18 -20.79 -14.06
C ASP A 379 -11.35 -21.47 -13.33
N ARG A 380 -11.17 -21.86 -12.08
CA ARG A 380 -12.28 -22.33 -11.23
C ARG A 380 -13.24 -21.17 -10.91
N GLU A 381 -14.48 -21.52 -10.65
CA GLU A 381 -15.58 -20.56 -10.49
C GLU A 381 -15.97 -20.35 -9.03
N VAL A 382 -15.97 -19.09 -8.59
CA VAL A 382 -16.49 -18.69 -7.29
C VAL A 382 -17.73 -17.81 -7.45
N GLN A 383 -18.52 -17.75 -6.39
CA GLN A 383 -19.72 -16.92 -6.33
C GLN A 383 -19.31 -15.46 -6.05
N LEU A 384 -19.77 -14.52 -6.89
CA LEU A 384 -19.69 -13.09 -6.55
C LEU A 384 -20.67 -12.74 -5.44
#